data_AF-A0A2X4R862-F1
#
_entry.id   AF-A0A2X4R862-F1
#
_cell.length_a   1.000
_cell.length_b   1.000
_cell.length_c   1.000
_cell.angle_alpha   90.00
_cell.angle_beta   90.00
_cell.angle_gamma   90.00
#
_symmetry.space_group_name_H-M   'P 1'
#
loop_
_entity.id
_entity.type
_entity.pdbx_description
1 polymer ?
#
loop_
_entity_poly.entity_id
_entity_poly.type
_entity_poly.pdbx_seq_one_letter_code
_entity_poly.pdbx_strand_id
1 'polypeptide(L)'
;MPDLVGRKFTADRPNHVYVGDITYLPCKGGKNMYLATVVDVYSRKLVGHALADHMRVSLVIEALSHASKVRGSLKGAIFHSDHGSVYTSQAFQDHCAQLGVRQSMGAVGTSADNALAESFNATLKREVLRDRKVFDNPIVCRQEVFRWCMRYNTRRRHSWCNLLAPNDFEALTSATLTQAA
;
A
#
# COMPACT_ATOMS: atom_id res chain seq x y z
N MET A 1 -12.47 5.08 -14.97
CA MET A 1 -12.10 6.05 -13.91
C MET A 1 -10.97 6.91 -14.43
N PRO A 2 -10.88 8.20 -14.05
CA PRO A 2 -9.82 9.09 -14.51
C PRO A 2 -8.48 8.81 -13.82
N ASP A 3 -7.37 9.16 -14.48
CA ASP A 3 -6.06 9.25 -13.83
C ASP A 3 -5.90 10.62 -13.16
N LEU A 4 -5.94 10.62 -11.83
CA LEU A 4 -5.78 11.81 -10.99
C LEU A 4 -4.32 11.99 -10.51
N VAL A 5 -3.46 10.99 -10.73
CA VAL A 5 -2.06 11.02 -10.26
C VAL A 5 -1.11 11.37 -11.41
N GLY A 6 -1.36 10.88 -12.62
CA GLY A 6 -0.56 11.23 -13.81
C GLY A 6 0.93 10.97 -13.60
N ARG A 7 1.27 9.82 -12.98
CA ARG A 7 2.63 9.42 -12.55
C ARG A 7 3.33 10.33 -11.53
N LYS A 8 2.65 11.36 -11.01
CA LYS A 8 3.18 12.20 -9.94
C LYS A 8 2.98 11.50 -8.61
N PHE A 9 3.87 10.57 -8.28
CA PHE A 9 3.89 9.89 -6.98
C PHE A 9 4.48 10.78 -5.88
N THR A 10 3.91 11.97 -5.72
CA THR A 10 4.20 12.94 -4.67
C THR A 10 2.90 13.52 -4.11
N ALA A 11 2.94 13.96 -2.85
CA ALA A 11 1.87 14.70 -2.21
C ALA A 11 2.50 15.75 -1.28
N ASP A 12 1.73 16.77 -0.93
CA ASP A 12 2.13 17.88 -0.07
C ASP A 12 1.93 17.60 1.42
N ARG A 13 1.03 16.66 1.75
CA ARG A 13 0.71 16.27 3.13
C ARG A 13 0.31 14.79 3.23
N PRO A 14 0.40 14.18 4.42
CA PRO A 14 -0.14 12.84 4.65
C PRO A 14 -1.64 12.77 4.33
N ASN A 15 -2.12 11.56 4.06
CA ASN A 15 -3.54 11.28 3.88
C ASN A 15 -4.20 12.07 2.73
N HIS A 16 -3.46 12.25 1.63
CA HIS A 16 -3.94 12.94 0.43
C HIS A 16 -3.99 12.01 -0.78
N VAL A 17 -2.88 11.31 -1.07
CA VAL A 17 -2.79 10.37 -2.18
C VAL A 17 -2.21 9.06 -1.69
N TYR A 18 -2.89 7.98 -2.04
CA TYR A 18 -2.48 6.61 -1.81
C TYR A 18 -2.26 5.89 -3.12
N VAL A 19 -1.30 4.96 -3.13
CA VAL A 19 -1.21 3.93 -4.18
C VAL A 19 -1.51 2.57 -3.58
N GLY A 20 -2.11 1.70 -4.37
CA GLY A 20 -2.38 0.33 -3.99
C GLY A 20 -2.06 -0.67 -5.10
N ASP A 21 -1.67 -1.86 -4.67
CA ASP A 21 -1.36 -2.99 -5.53
C ASP A 21 -1.53 -4.31 -4.77
N ILE A 22 -1.66 -5.41 -5.50
CA ILE A 22 -1.66 -6.77 -4.95
C ILE A 22 -0.41 -7.49 -5.42
N THR A 23 0.25 -8.18 -4.50
CA THR A 23 1.36 -9.06 -4.86
C THR A 23 1.16 -10.47 -4.32
N TYR A 24 1.47 -11.47 -5.16
CA TYR A 24 1.44 -12.88 -4.75
C TYR A 24 2.76 -13.27 -4.09
N LEU A 25 2.68 -14.17 -3.12
CA LEU A 25 3.78 -14.65 -2.28
C LEU A 25 3.74 -16.18 -2.29
N PRO A 26 4.65 -16.83 -3.04
CA PRO A 26 4.55 -18.26 -3.29
C PRO A 26 4.97 -19.08 -2.07
N CYS A 27 4.24 -20.18 -1.84
CA CYS A 27 4.47 -21.15 -0.78
C CYS A 27 4.70 -22.55 -1.39
N LYS A 28 5.37 -23.44 -0.65
CA LYS A 28 5.52 -24.85 -1.06
C LYS A 28 4.16 -25.51 -1.32
N GLY A 29 4.17 -26.51 -2.21
CA GLY A 29 2.97 -27.24 -2.62
C GLY A 29 2.08 -26.46 -3.58
N GLY A 30 2.62 -25.48 -4.31
CA GLY A 30 1.87 -24.72 -5.34
C GLY A 30 0.88 -23.70 -4.77
N LYS A 31 0.89 -23.45 -3.46
CA LYS A 31 0.01 -22.48 -2.79
C LYS A 31 0.56 -21.07 -2.92
N ASN A 32 -0.32 -20.07 -2.91
CA ASN A 32 0.06 -18.66 -2.89
C ASN A 32 -0.68 -17.93 -1.77
N MET A 33 0.03 -17.00 -1.12
CA MET A 33 -0.60 -15.94 -0.34
C MET A 33 -0.66 -14.67 -1.20
N TYR A 34 -1.60 -13.78 -0.92
CA TYR A 34 -1.82 -12.54 -1.64
C TYR A 34 -1.86 -11.40 -0.64
N LEU A 35 -0.98 -10.41 -0.84
CA LEU A 35 -0.89 -9.22 -0.03
C LEU A 35 -1.43 -8.03 -0.82
N ALA A 36 -2.48 -7.40 -0.32
CA ALA A 36 -2.92 -6.08 -0.78
C ALA A 36 -2.31 -5.00 0.11
N THR A 37 -1.88 -3.89 -0.48
CA THR A 37 -1.19 -2.80 0.21
C THR A 37 -1.81 -1.45 -0.12
N VAL A 38 -1.79 -0.52 0.84
CA VAL A 38 -2.16 0.89 0.70
C VAL A 38 -1.01 1.73 1.22
N VAL A 39 -0.30 2.39 0.32
CA VAL A 39 0.91 3.17 0.63
C VAL A 39 0.63 4.65 0.45
N ASP A 40 0.90 5.44 1.50
CA ASP A 40 0.82 6.90 1.45
C ASP A 40 1.97 7.46 0.61
N VAL A 41 1.61 8.23 -0.40
CA VAL A 41 2.57 8.79 -1.34
C VAL A 41 3.41 9.90 -0.69
N TYR A 42 2.92 10.60 0.33
CA TYR A 42 3.68 11.66 1.01
C TYR A 42 4.90 11.11 1.76
N SER A 43 4.67 10.16 2.67
CA SER A 43 5.68 9.64 3.61
C SER A 43 6.20 8.25 3.26
N ARG A 44 5.71 7.66 2.16
CA ARG A 44 5.91 6.25 1.81
C ARG A 44 5.40 5.25 2.85
N LYS A 45 4.62 5.69 3.84
CA LYS A 45 4.09 4.84 4.91
C LYS A 45 3.14 3.79 4.35
N LEU A 46 3.28 2.54 4.79
CA LEU A 46 2.30 1.49 4.55
C LEU A 46 1.13 1.70 5.53
N VAL A 47 0.08 2.37 5.08
CA VAL A 47 -1.04 2.78 5.95
C VAL A 47 -2.05 1.65 6.12
N GLY A 48 -2.22 0.81 5.11
CA GLY A 48 -3.09 -0.35 5.17
C GLY A 48 -2.48 -1.55 4.44
N HIS A 49 -2.81 -2.74 4.94
CA HIS A 49 -2.46 -3.99 4.29
C HIS A 49 -3.40 -5.10 4.74
N ALA A 50 -3.59 -6.11 3.89
CA ALA A 50 -4.33 -7.33 4.18
C ALA A 50 -3.66 -8.53 3.47
N LEU A 51 -3.68 -9.70 4.10
CA LEU A 51 -3.03 -10.91 3.61
C LEU A 51 -3.98 -12.11 3.69
N ALA A 52 -4.27 -12.72 2.53
CA ALA A 52 -5.15 -13.87 2.39
C ALA A 52 -4.54 -14.94 1.47
N ASP A 53 -5.14 -16.12 1.42
CA ASP A 53 -4.80 -17.21 0.49
C ASP A 53 -5.58 -17.11 -0.84
N HIS A 54 -6.27 -16.00 -1.07
CA HIS A 54 -7.07 -15.74 -2.26
C HIS A 54 -6.87 -14.32 -2.81
N MET A 55 -7.08 -14.14 -4.11
CA MET A 55 -7.16 -12.83 -4.75
C MET A 55 -8.62 -12.46 -5.02
N ARG A 56 -9.32 -12.00 -3.97
CA ARG A 56 -10.74 -11.58 -4.05
C ARG A 56 -10.86 -10.10 -3.71
N VAL A 57 -11.96 -9.48 -4.11
CA VAL A 57 -12.26 -8.07 -3.80
C VAL A 57 -12.22 -7.80 -2.28
N SER A 58 -12.61 -8.77 -1.46
CA SER A 58 -12.53 -8.64 0.01
C SER A 58 -11.12 -8.30 0.51
N LEU A 59 -10.07 -8.76 -0.17
CA LEU A 59 -8.68 -8.49 0.20
C LEU A 59 -8.34 -6.99 0.09
N VAL A 60 -8.76 -6.33 -0.99
CA VAL A 60 -8.49 -4.89 -1.20
C VAL A 60 -9.40 -4.03 -0.33
N ILE A 61 -10.63 -4.47 -0.08
CA ILE A 61 -11.54 -3.84 0.88
C ILE A 61 -10.93 -3.86 2.29
N GLU A 62 -10.41 -5.01 2.74
CA GLU A 62 -9.77 -5.14 4.05
C GLU A 62 -8.55 -4.22 4.17
N ALA A 63 -7.70 -4.16 3.14
CA ALA A 63 -6.52 -3.29 3.13
C ALA A 63 -6.90 -1.81 3.22
N LEU A 64 -7.91 -1.36 2.47
CA LEU A 64 -8.38 0.02 2.49
C LEU A 64 -9.11 0.36 3.81
N SER A 65 -9.91 -0.57 4.33
CA SER A 65 -10.55 -0.45 5.65
C SER A 65 -9.51 -0.33 6.76
N HIS A 66 -8.42 -1.11 6.70
CA HIS A 66 -7.30 -0.98 7.63
C HIS A 66 -6.67 0.42 7.53
N ALA A 67 -6.41 0.93 6.32
CA ALA A 67 -5.88 2.27 6.15
C ALA A 67 -6.79 3.36 6.75
N SER A 68 -8.11 3.23 6.56
CA SER A 68 -9.10 4.14 7.13
C SER A 68 -9.06 4.16 8.66
N LYS A 69 -8.96 2.98 9.29
CA LYS A 69 -8.82 2.86 10.76
C LYS A 69 -7.53 3.52 11.26
N VAL A 70 -6.41 3.32 10.56
CA VAL A 70 -5.10 3.89 10.94
C VAL A 70 -5.09 5.42 10.84
N ARG A 71 -5.82 5.98 9.87
CA ARG A 71 -5.90 7.44 9.66
C ARG A 71 -7.08 8.11 10.36
N GLY A 72 -8.03 7.34 10.90
CA GLY A 72 -9.32 7.81 11.40
C GLY A 72 -10.33 8.17 10.30
N SER A 73 -9.86 8.65 9.13
CA SER A 73 -10.68 8.89 7.95
C SER A 73 -9.81 8.98 6.68
N LEU A 74 -10.34 8.54 5.54
CA LEU A 74 -9.75 8.74 4.21
C LEU A 74 -10.56 9.71 3.34
N LYS A 75 -11.54 10.43 3.93
CA LYS A 75 -12.44 11.28 3.18
C LYS A 75 -11.67 12.35 2.39
N GLY A 76 -11.93 12.40 1.08
CA GLY A 76 -11.28 13.33 0.16
C GLY A 76 -9.92 12.85 -0.37
N ALA A 77 -9.39 11.73 0.13
CA ALA A 77 -8.15 11.16 -0.39
C ALA A 77 -8.35 10.53 -1.77
N ILE A 78 -7.26 10.43 -2.53
CA ILE A 78 -7.17 9.71 -3.79
C ILE A 78 -6.58 8.33 -3.53
N PHE A 79 -7.20 7.28 -4.04
CA PHE A 79 -6.62 5.93 -4.09
C PHE A 79 -6.33 5.56 -5.53
N HIS A 80 -5.03 5.47 -5.86
CA HIS A 80 -4.56 5.12 -7.19
C HIS A 80 -4.19 3.64 -7.26
N SER A 81 -4.66 2.94 -8.27
CA SER A 81 -4.30 1.53 -8.54
C SER A 81 -4.13 1.29 -10.03
N ASP A 82 -3.65 0.10 -10.37
CA ASP A 82 -3.76 -0.41 -11.73
C ASP A 82 -5.23 -0.78 -12.08
N HIS A 83 -5.40 -1.32 -13.29
CA HIS A 83 -6.68 -1.78 -13.83
C HIS A 83 -7.06 -3.21 -13.40
N GLY A 84 -6.50 -3.75 -12.32
CA GLY A 84 -6.83 -5.09 -11.83
C GLY A 84 -8.34 -5.28 -11.60
N SER A 85 -8.85 -6.47 -11.92
CA SER A 85 -10.30 -6.78 -11.85
C SER A 85 -10.92 -6.55 -10.46
N VAL A 86 -10.13 -6.72 -9.40
CA VAL A 86 -10.53 -6.43 -8.02
C VAL A 86 -10.75 -4.93 -7.78
N TYR A 87 -9.92 -4.07 -8.37
CA TYR A 87 -10.00 -2.61 -8.22
C TYR A 87 -11.08 -1.98 -9.11
N THR A 88 -11.42 -2.63 -10.23
CA THR A 88 -12.51 -2.21 -11.11
C THR A 88 -13.87 -2.76 -10.69
N SER A 89 -13.93 -3.67 -9.71
CA SER A 89 -15.18 -4.27 -9.22
C SER A 89 -16.13 -3.25 -8.59
N GLN A 90 -17.44 -3.45 -8.76
CA GLN A 90 -18.46 -2.59 -8.16
C GLN A 90 -18.34 -2.53 -6.63
N ALA A 91 -18.11 -3.67 -5.98
CA ALA A 91 -17.98 -3.74 -4.53
C ALA A 91 -16.81 -2.90 -3.99
N PHE A 92 -15.69 -2.82 -4.72
CA PHE A 92 -14.59 -1.94 -4.32
C PHE A 92 -14.92 -0.46 -4.56
N GLN A 93 -15.60 -0.14 -5.67
CA GLN A 93 -16.08 1.22 -5.94
C GLN A 93 -17.05 1.71 -4.86
N ASP A 94 -18.02 0.89 -4.47
CA ASP A 94 -18.98 1.19 -3.41
C ASP A 94 -18.27 1.42 -2.07
N HIS A 95 -17.27 0.59 -1.75
CA HIS A 95 -16.50 0.76 -0.53
C HIS A 95 -15.66 2.04 -0.54
N CYS A 96 -15.07 2.41 -1.68
CA CYS A 96 -14.36 3.69 -1.80
C CYS A 96 -15.32 4.88 -1.61
N ALA A 97 -16.51 4.81 -2.22
CA ALA A 97 -17.54 5.83 -2.05
C ALA A 97 -17.99 5.97 -0.58
N GLN A 98 -18.19 4.86 0.13
CA GLN A 98 -18.52 4.85 1.57
C GLN A 98 -17.45 5.53 2.43
N LEU A 99 -16.17 5.34 2.09
CA LEU A 99 -15.05 5.97 2.78
C LEU A 99 -14.77 7.42 2.32
N GLY A 100 -15.50 7.90 1.30
CA GLY A 100 -15.27 9.20 0.68
C GLY A 100 -13.95 9.28 -0.10
N VAL A 101 -13.43 8.14 -0.58
CA VAL A 101 -12.19 8.02 -1.34
C VAL A 101 -12.47 8.14 -2.82
N ARG A 102 -11.69 8.96 -3.53
CA ARG A 102 -11.73 9.10 -4.98
C ARG A 102 -10.77 8.11 -5.61
N GLN A 103 -11.29 7.16 -6.36
CA GLN A 103 -10.41 6.24 -7.07
C GLN A 103 -9.78 6.90 -8.30
N SER A 104 -8.54 6.53 -8.55
CA SER A 104 -7.74 6.90 -9.71
C SER A 104 -7.15 5.64 -10.32
N MET A 105 -7.07 5.57 -11.64
CA MET A 105 -6.36 4.49 -12.33
C MET A 105 -5.50 5.07 -13.43
N GLY A 106 -4.29 4.52 -13.59
CA GLY A 106 -3.41 4.81 -14.71
C GLY A 106 -3.98 4.37 -16.06
N ALA A 107 -3.25 4.58 -17.13
CA ALA A 107 -3.57 3.98 -18.42
C ALA A 107 -3.42 2.45 -18.38
N VAL A 108 -4.26 1.78 -19.16
CA VAL A 108 -4.21 0.31 -19.32
C VAL A 108 -2.87 -0.09 -19.95
N GLY A 109 -2.19 -1.08 -19.36
CA GLY A 109 -1.03 -1.73 -19.98
C GLY A 109 0.32 -1.02 -19.79
N THR A 110 0.44 -0.09 -18.82
CA THR A 110 1.72 0.57 -18.51
C THR A 110 2.06 0.48 -17.03
N SER A 111 3.15 -0.25 -16.72
CA SER A 111 3.67 -0.41 -15.37
C SER A 111 4.14 0.92 -14.75
N ALA A 112 4.50 1.89 -15.58
CA ALA A 112 4.91 3.22 -15.12
C ALA A 112 3.84 3.93 -14.30
N ASP A 113 2.56 3.60 -14.51
CA ASP A 113 1.46 4.24 -13.81
C ASP A 113 1.26 3.72 -12.38
N ASN A 114 1.83 2.56 -12.02
CA ASN A 114 1.80 2.05 -10.64
C ASN A 114 3.21 1.84 -10.05
N ALA A 115 4.22 2.51 -10.62
CA ALA A 115 5.64 2.25 -10.33
C ALA A 115 6.01 2.35 -8.84
N LEU A 116 5.34 3.21 -8.06
CA LEU A 116 5.59 3.28 -6.61
C LEU A 116 5.18 2.00 -5.91
N ALA A 117 3.97 1.50 -6.18
CA ALA A 117 3.46 0.30 -5.56
C ALA A 117 4.26 -0.93 -6.03
N GLU A 118 4.63 -0.98 -7.31
CA GLU A 118 5.52 -2.03 -7.84
C GLU A 118 6.89 -2.04 -7.14
N SER A 119 7.50 -0.87 -6.93
CA SER A 119 8.78 -0.73 -6.24
C SER A 119 8.69 -1.14 -4.76
N PHE A 120 7.58 -0.80 -4.10
CA PHE A 120 7.28 -1.29 -2.76
C PHE A 120 7.20 -2.82 -2.74
N ASN A 121 6.45 -3.42 -3.66
CA ASN A 121 6.25 -4.87 -3.75
C ASN A 121 7.56 -5.61 -4.06
N ALA A 122 8.38 -5.08 -4.97
CA ALA A 122 9.70 -5.62 -5.27
C ALA A 122 10.62 -5.62 -4.03
N THR A 123 10.61 -4.52 -3.28
CA THR A 123 11.39 -4.39 -2.04
C THR A 123 10.91 -5.37 -0.97
N LEU A 124 9.60 -5.44 -0.74
CA LEU A 124 9.00 -6.38 0.20
C LEU A 124 9.41 -7.80 -0.15
N LYS A 125 9.15 -8.25 -1.39
CA LYS A 125 9.46 -9.61 -1.85
C LYS A 125 10.93 -9.96 -1.64
N ARG A 126 11.83 -9.08 -2.07
CA ARG A 126 13.27 -9.28 -1.93
C ARG A 126 13.67 -9.54 -0.47
N GLU A 127 13.11 -8.78 0.46
CA GLU A 127 13.53 -8.83 1.86
C GLU A 127 12.85 -9.94 2.69
N VAL A 128 11.60 -10.29 2.36
CA VAL A 128 10.90 -11.38 3.06
C VAL A 128 11.32 -12.75 2.53
N LEU A 129 11.55 -12.87 1.22
CA LEU A 129 12.01 -14.11 0.60
C LEU A 129 13.51 -14.32 0.82
N ARG A 130 14.32 -13.24 0.80
CA ARG A 130 15.79 -13.29 0.85
C ARG A 130 16.28 -14.16 -0.32
N ASP A 131 17.00 -15.24 -0.03
CA ASP A 131 17.51 -16.19 -1.04
C ASP A 131 16.52 -17.32 -1.37
N ARG A 132 15.34 -17.33 -0.75
CA ARG A 132 14.32 -18.37 -0.98
C ARG A 132 13.48 -18.04 -2.21
N LYS A 133 13.15 -19.05 -3.01
CA LYS A 133 12.18 -18.92 -4.10
C LYS A 133 10.72 -18.92 -3.61
N VAL A 134 10.44 -19.62 -2.51
CA VAL A 134 9.09 -19.80 -1.93
C VAL A 134 9.16 -19.88 -0.40
N PHE A 135 8.07 -19.58 0.28
CA PHE A 135 7.90 -19.85 1.71
C PHE A 135 7.62 -21.32 1.99
N ASP A 136 8.00 -21.81 3.17
CA ASP A 136 7.75 -23.21 3.56
C ASP A 136 6.26 -23.52 3.69
N ASN A 137 5.48 -22.57 4.22
CA ASN A 137 4.03 -22.69 4.34
C ASN A 137 3.38 -21.30 4.52
N PRO A 138 2.05 -21.20 4.37
CA PRO A 138 1.30 -19.95 4.57
C PRO A 138 1.48 -19.27 5.93
N ILE A 139 1.70 -20.03 7.01
CA ILE A 139 1.86 -19.48 8.36
C ILE A 139 3.18 -18.71 8.46
N VAL A 140 4.27 -19.31 7.98
CA VAL A 140 5.60 -18.64 7.92
C VAL A 140 5.54 -17.39 7.04
N CYS A 141 4.86 -17.47 5.89
CA CYS A 141 4.63 -16.31 5.02
C CYS A 141 3.94 -15.17 5.80
N ARG A 142 2.83 -15.47 6.49
CA ARG A 142 2.08 -14.50 7.28
C ARG A 142 2.93 -13.84 8.36
N GLN A 143 3.71 -14.61 9.11
CA GLN A 143 4.56 -14.09 10.19
C GLN A 143 5.66 -13.16 9.67
N GLU A 144 6.40 -13.58 8.64
CA GLU A 144 7.51 -12.79 8.09
C GLU A 144 7.01 -11.51 7.40
N VAL A 145 5.91 -11.59 6.65
CA VAL A 145 5.28 -10.42 6.01
C VAL A 145 4.77 -9.43 7.06
N PHE A 146 4.05 -9.91 8.07
CA PHE A 146 3.54 -9.03 9.14
C PHE A 146 4.69 -8.31 9.87
N ARG A 147 5.74 -9.06 10.25
CA ARG A 147 6.93 -8.49 10.88
C ARG A 147 7.60 -7.44 9.99
N TRP A 148 7.68 -7.71 8.68
CA TRP A 148 8.23 -6.77 7.72
C TRP A 148 7.40 -5.50 7.61
N CYS A 149 6.08 -5.60 7.49
CA CYS A 149 5.15 -4.47 7.43
C CYS A 149 5.29 -3.55 8.66
N MET A 150 5.38 -4.14 9.86
CA MET A 150 5.57 -3.38 11.10
C MET A 150 6.92 -2.65 11.12
N ARG A 151 8.01 -3.34 10.75
CA ARG A 151 9.35 -2.76 10.68
C ARG A 151 9.45 -1.66 9.61
N TYR A 152 8.74 -1.82 8.49
CA TYR A 152 8.75 -0.88 7.38
C TYR A 152 8.35 0.53 7.85
N ASN A 153 7.25 0.66 8.60
CA ASN A 153 6.82 1.98 9.09
C ASN A 153 7.65 2.54 10.25
N THR A 154 8.22 1.66 11.09
CA THR A 154 8.78 2.04 12.39
C THR A 154 10.30 2.14 12.43
N ARG A 155 11.01 1.50 11.49
CA ARG A 155 12.48 1.35 11.55
C ARG A 155 13.17 1.47 10.20
N ARG A 156 12.50 1.14 9.09
CA ARG A 156 13.12 1.17 7.77
C ARG A 156 13.38 2.61 7.34
N ARG A 157 14.62 2.96 7.05
CA ARG A 157 14.99 4.28 6.53
C ARG A 157 14.69 4.38 5.03
N HIS A 158 14.14 5.52 4.61
CA HIS A 158 13.84 5.81 3.20
C HIS A 158 14.60 7.05 2.73
N SER A 159 15.26 6.98 1.56
CA SER A 159 15.88 8.14 0.93
C SER A 159 14.86 9.27 0.68
N TRP A 160 13.63 8.90 0.31
CA TRP A 160 12.50 9.83 0.18
C TRP A 160 12.20 10.62 1.46
N CYS A 161 12.46 10.02 2.62
CA CYS A 161 12.16 10.59 3.94
C CYS A 161 13.43 11.09 4.63
N ASN A 162 14.42 11.58 3.88
CA ASN A 162 15.71 12.03 4.44
C ASN A 162 16.38 10.99 5.34
N LEU A 163 16.32 9.71 4.94
CA LEU A 163 16.83 8.56 5.69
C LEU A 163 16.15 8.34 7.05
N LEU A 164 14.92 8.80 7.23
CA LEU A 164 14.07 8.49 8.37
C LEU A 164 13.10 7.34 8.08
N ALA A 165 12.55 6.75 9.13
CA ALA A 165 11.41 5.86 8.99
C ALA A 165 10.13 6.65 8.68
N PRO A 166 9.15 6.06 7.96
CA PRO A 166 7.93 6.77 7.58
C PRO A 166 7.19 7.39 8.77
N ASN A 167 7.13 6.70 9.91
CA ASN A 167 6.51 7.24 11.12
C ASN A 167 7.30 8.41 11.70
N ASP A 168 8.62 8.32 11.75
CA ASP A 168 9.48 9.39 12.29
C ASP A 168 9.40 10.64 11.39
N PHE A 169 9.38 10.44 10.08
CA PHE A 169 9.23 11.51 9.09
C PHE A 169 7.91 12.25 9.26
N GLU A 170 6.77 11.53 9.35
CA GLU A 170 5.48 12.17 9.61
C GLU A 170 5.47 12.93 10.94
N ALA A 171 6.01 12.33 12.01
CA ALA A 171 6.02 12.94 13.34
C ALA A 171 6.83 14.25 13.38
N LEU A 172 8.00 14.28 12.75
CA LEU A 172 8.83 15.49 12.67
C LEU A 172 8.14 16.59 11.86
N THR A 173 7.55 16.26 10.70
CA THR A 173 6.87 17.27 9.88
C THR A 173 5.63 17.83 10.58
N SER A 174 4.86 16.99 11.29
CA SER A 174 3.73 17.46 12.09
C SER A 174 4.16 18.40 13.23
N ALA A 175 5.28 18.10 13.90
CA ALA A 175 5.83 18.96 14.94
C ALA A 175 6.26 20.34 14.38
N THR A 176 6.94 20.36 13.23
CA THR A 176 7.36 21.60 12.56
C THR A 176 6.17 22.46 12.13
N LEU A 177 5.13 21.85 11.57
CA LEU A 177 3.91 22.57 11.18
C LEU A 177 3.17 23.16 12.38
N THR A 178 3.23 22.52 13.54
CA THR A 178 2.62 23.03 14.78
C THR A 178 3.39 24.20 15.37
N GLN A 179 4.72 24.26 15.20
CA GLN A 179 5.55 25.37 15.69
C GLN A 179 5.50 26.61 14.80
N ALA A 180 5.13 26.45 13.53
CA ALA A 180 5.06 27.54 12.56
C ALA A 180 3.65 28.18 12.44
N ALA A 181 2.67 27.70 13.20
CA ALA A 181 1.29 28.19 13.25
C ALA A 181 1.03 29.00 14.52
#